data_AF-A0AAD4BWH4-F1
#
_entry.id   AF-A0AAD4BWH4-F1
#
_cell.length_a   1.000
_cell.length_b   1.000
_cell.length_c   1.000
_cell.angle_alpha   90.00
_cell.angle_beta   90.00
_cell.angle_gamma   90.00
#
_symmetry.space_group_name_H-M   'P 1'
#
loop_
_entity.id
_entity.type
_entity.pdbx_description
1 polymer ?
#
loop_
_entity_poly.entity_id
_entity_poly.type
_entity_poly.pdbx_seq_one_letter_code
_entity_poly.pdbx_strand_id
1 'polypeptide(L)'
;MPKIRIDLLEENITKLQNEFLKEKEVIRRKEKQKLAKGNNKAPMIPKPKGRPGRAGPDSYNVMNAMKISKDQYNLVTYLDVNLPMSKQPNKLMIDQVVIKAQTQFPKLKDYEGNWATRDIMAQYLRNRSSRERQVTQEAKILFPVKKSKRKVEEVDNEEVE
;
A
#
# COMPACT_ATOMS: atom_id res chain seq x y z
N MET A 1 60.71 2.32 28.93
CA MET A 1 60.29 3.48 28.10
C MET A 1 59.38 2.97 26.98
N PRO A 2 58.04 3.02 27.11
CA PRO A 2 57.09 2.47 26.13
C PRO A 2 56.47 3.53 25.19
N LYS A 3 57.22 4.55 24.76
CA LYS A 3 56.69 5.65 23.91
C LYS A 3 56.43 5.22 22.46
N ILE A 4 57.32 4.38 21.91
CA ILE A 4 57.27 3.89 20.51
C ILE A 4 55.91 3.23 20.18
N ARG A 5 55.30 2.55 21.15
CA ARG A 5 54.05 1.81 20.95
C ARG A 5 52.82 2.73 20.94
N ILE A 6 52.90 3.89 21.59
CA ILE A 6 51.82 4.88 21.64
C ILE A 6 51.83 5.68 20.34
N ASP A 7 53.00 6.12 19.88
CA ASP A 7 53.15 6.86 18.62
C ASP A 7 52.61 6.02 17.43
N LEU A 8 52.90 4.71 17.41
CA LEU A 8 52.39 3.80 16.39
C LEU A 8 50.85 3.61 16.46
N LEU A 9 50.26 3.70 17.65
CA LEU A 9 48.81 3.63 17.83
C LEU A 9 48.13 4.92 17.35
N GLU A 10 48.74 6.08 17.60
CA GLU A 10 48.25 7.38 17.15
C GLU A 10 48.27 7.50 15.62
N GLU A 11 49.32 7.01 14.96
CA GLU A 11 49.39 6.93 13.50
C GLU A 11 48.30 6.02 12.90
N ASN A 12 48.02 4.88 13.54
CA ASN A 12 46.96 3.98 13.08
C ASN A 12 45.56 4.58 13.27
N ILE A 13 45.33 5.25 14.40
CA ILE A 13 44.04 5.93 14.68
C ILE A 13 43.80 7.04 13.67
N THR A 14 44.80 7.88 13.40
CA THR A 14 44.68 8.96 12.42
C THR A 14 44.48 8.44 11.00
N LYS A 15 45.14 7.34 10.62
CA LYS A 15 44.92 6.67 9.33
C LYS A 15 43.47 6.18 9.17
N LEU A 16 42.92 5.51 10.19
CA LEU A 16 41.54 5.03 10.19
C LEU A 16 40.52 6.17 10.13
N GLN A 17 40.77 7.26 10.85
CA GLN A 17 39.90 8.45 10.80
C GLN A 17 39.87 9.07 9.40
N ASN A 18 41.02 9.14 8.72
CA ASN A 18 41.12 9.64 7.36
C ASN A 18 40.43 8.73 6.34
N GLU A 19 40.54 7.42 6.50
CA GLU A 19 39.82 6.44 5.66
C GLU A 19 38.30 6.58 5.82
N PHE A 20 37.81 6.70 7.05
CA PHE A 20 36.39 6.90 7.34
C PHE A 20 35.85 8.22 6.75
N LEU A 21 36.63 9.31 6.82
CA LEU A 21 36.26 10.58 6.21
C LEU A 21 36.19 10.48 4.67
N LYS A 22 37.15 9.79 4.05
CA LYS A 22 37.14 9.55 2.60
C LYS A 22 35.91 8.73 2.18
N GLU A 23 35.57 7.69 2.93
CA GLU A 23 34.42 6.83 2.63
C GLU A 23 33.09 7.58 2.76
N LYS A 24 32.92 8.39 3.81
CA LYS A 24 31.76 9.29 3.96
C LYS A 24 31.60 10.23 2.77
N GLU A 25 32.70 10.80 2.28
CA GLU A 25 32.66 11.72 1.15
C GLU A 25 32.32 11.00 -0.17
N VAL A 26 32.79 9.78 -0.36
CA VAL A 26 32.41 8.94 -1.52
C VAL A 26 30.93 8.61 -1.49
N ILE A 27 30.36 8.26 -0.32
CA ILE A 27 28.93 8.01 -0.15
C ILE A 27 28.13 9.27 -0.49
N ARG A 28 28.51 10.42 0.08
CA ARG A 28 27.86 11.72 -0.17
C ARG A 28 27.89 12.09 -1.66
N ARG A 29 29.01 11.85 -2.35
CA ARG A 29 29.13 12.08 -3.80
C ARG A 29 28.25 11.14 -4.61
N LYS A 30 28.18 9.85 -4.25
CA LYS A 30 27.28 8.89 -4.90
C LYS A 30 25.81 9.26 -4.71
N GLU A 31 25.42 9.73 -3.53
CA GLU A 31 24.06 10.24 -3.26
C GLU A 31 23.75 11.50 -4.07
N LYS A 32 24.65 12.49 -4.09
CA LYS A 32 24.51 13.69 -4.92
C LYS A 32 24.42 13.37 -6.41
N GLN A 33 25.20 12.41 -6.91
CA GLN A 33 25.12 11.97 -8.31
C GLN A 33 23.81 11.24 -8.61
N LYS A 34 23.26 10.44 -7.67
CA LYS A 34 21.93 9.82 -7.80
C LYS A 34 20.81 10.88 -7.83
N LEU A 35 20.91 11.90 -6.97
CA LEU A 35 19.99 13.05 -6.96
C LEU A 35 20.07 13.87 -8.25
N ALA A 36 21.29 14.17 -8.74
CA ALA A 36 21.50 14.95 -9.96
C ALA A 36 21.07 14.22 -11.24
N LYS A 37 21.21 12.89 -11.29
CA LYS A 37 20.71 12.07 -12.42
C LYS A 37 19.17 11.91 -12.41
N GLY A 38 18.47 12.45 -11.42
CA GLY A 38 17.03 12.29 -11.25
C GLY A 38 16.14 13.18 -12.13
N ASN A 39 16.69 14.14 -12.89
CA ASN A 39 15.90 15.15 -13.60
C ASN A 39 15.64 14.87 -15.09
N ASN A 40 16.17 13.77 -15.64
CA ASN A 40 15.80 13.28 -16.98
C ASN A 40 14.75 12.16 -16.89
N LYS A 41 13.76 12.31 -16.00
CA LYS A 41 12.60 11.41 -16.03
C LYS A 41 11.77 11.82 -17.23
N ALA A 42 11.50 10.87 -18.11
CA ALA A 42 10.47 11.02 -19.15
C ALA A 42 9.21 11.62 -18.50
N PRO A 43 8.47 12.50 -19.21
CA PRO A 43 7.28 13.12 -18.65
C PRO A 43 6.36 12.04 -18.09
N MET A 44 6.12 12.09 -16.77
CA MET A 44 5.26 11.12 -16.10
C MET A 44 3.85 11.24 -16.68
N ILE A 45 3.17 10.10 -16.83
CA ILE A 45 1.81 10.06 -17.37
C ILE A 45 0.87 10.64 -16.31
N PRO A 46 0.26 11.81 -16.58
CA PRO A 46 -0.56 12.50 -15.60
C PRO A 46 -1.87 11.76 -15.37
N LYS A 47 -2.47 12.00 -14.20
CA LYS A 47 -3.78 11.43 -13.88
C LYS A 47 -4.88 12.04 -14.77
N PRO A 48 -5.75 11.24 -15.40
CA PRO A 48 -6.91 11.76 -16.12
C PRO A 48 -7.84 12.53 -15.17
N LYS A 49 -8.53 13.55 -15.70
CA LYS A 49 -9.56 14.26 -14.92
C LYS A 49 -10.70 13.29 -14.58
N GLY A 50 -11.21 13.41 -13.35
CA GLY A 50 -12.35 12.62 -12.88
C GLY A 50 -11.98 11.53 -11.87
N ARG A 51 -12.92 10.61 -11.63
CA ARG A 51 -12.77 9.47 -10.72
C ARG A 51 -12.71 8.15 -11.50
N PRO A 52 -11.98 7.13 -11.02
CA PRO A 52 -12.00 5.81 -11.63
C PRO A 52 -13.42 5.21 -11.57
N GLY A 53 -14.00 4.88 -12.72
CA GLY A 53 -15.40 4.48 -12.85
C GLY A 53 -15.77 3.96 -14.24
N ARG A 54 -17.01 3.45 -14.37
CA ARG A 54 -17.47 2.73 -15.58
C ARG A 54 -18.19 3.63 -16.61
N ALA A 55 -18.94 4.65 -16.17
CA ALA A 55 -19.77 5.47 -17.05
C ALA A 55 -20.43 6.65 -16.31
N GLY A 56 -19.65 7.65 -15.91
CA GLY A 56 -20.14 8.94 -15.40
C GLY A 56 -19.45 10.10 -16.13
N PRO A 57 -20.09 11.30 -16.20
CA PRO A 57 -19.54 12.47 -16.88
C PRO A 57 -18.13 12.84 -16.41
N ASP A 58 -17.88 12.67 -15.10
CA ASP A 58 -16.59 12.94 -14.45
C ASP A 58 -15.83 11.65 -14.09
N SER A 59 -15.98 10.58 -14.87
CA SER A 59 -15.28 9.32 -14.60
C SER A 59 -14.47 8.83 -15.79
N TYR A 60 -13.37 8.17 -15.50
CA TYR A 60 -12.56 7.49 -16.52
C TYR A 60 -12.41 6.01 -16.21
N ASN A 61 -12.31 5.23 -17.28
CA ASN A 61 -11.99 3.82 -17.19
C ASN A 61 -10.48 3.64 -17.06
N VAL A 62 -10.04 3.07 -15.95
CA VAL A 62 -8.62 2.83 -15.61
C VAL A 62 -7.93 1.98 -16.68
N MET A 63 -8.60 0.96 -17.22
CA MET A 63 -8.02 0.11 -18.27
C MET A 63 -7.76 0.88 -19.56
N ASN A 64 -8.70 1.75 -19.96
CA ASN A 64 -8.53 2.60 -21.14
C ASN A 64 -7.42 3.64 -20.91
N ALA A 65 -7.36 4.23 -19.72
CA ALA A 65 -6.36 5.23 -19.36
C ALA A 65 -4.93 4.66 -19.34
N MET A 66 -4.77 3.38 -19.01
CA MET A 66 -3.47 2.72 -18.95
C MET A 66 -3.13 1.89 -20.20
N LYS A 67 -4.09 1.66 -21.10
CA LYS A 67 -3.96 0.80 -22.30
C LYS A 67 -3.51 -0.65 -21.95
N ILE A 68 -4.12 -1.26 -20.93
CA ILE A 68 -3.71 -2.58 -20.40
C ILE A 68 -4.78 -3.65 -20.65
N SER A 69 -4.36 -4.89 -20.92
CA SER A 69 -5.24 -6.07 -21.03
C SER A 69 -5.63 -6.66 -19.67
N LYS A 70 -6.74 -7.41 -19.64
CA LYS A 70 -7.40 -7.93 -18.42
C LYS A 70 -6.53 -8.88 -17.59
N ASP A 71 -5.50 -9.48 -18.18
CA ASP A 71 -4.69 -10.53 -17.56
C ASP A 71 -3.59 -9.99 -16.63
N GLN A 72 -3.32 -8.68 -16.65
CA GLN A 72 -2.29 -8.05 -15.81
C GLN A 72 -2.81 -7.60 -14.42
N TYR A 73 -3.99 -8.07 -13.99
CA TYR A 73 -4.76 -7.48 -12.88
C TYR A 73 -4.55 -8.12 -11.49
N ASN A 74 -3.77 -9.19 -11.36
CA ASN A 74 -3.66 -9.95 -10.11
C ASN A 74 -2.59 -9.40 -9.15
N LEU A 75 -2.82 -8.22 -8.59
CA LEU A 75 -1.88 -7.52 -7.69
C LEU A 75 -2.28 -7.51 -6.21
N VAL A 76 -3.46 -8.05 -5.85
CA VAL A 76 -4.17 -7.67 -4.60
C VAL A 76 -4.16 -8.75 -3.51
N THR A 77 -3.16 -9.63 -3.48
CA THR A 77 -3.10 -10.73 -2.48
C THR A 77 -2.83 -10.27 -1.04
N TYR A 78 -2.47 -9.01 -0.81
CA TYR A 78 -2.03 -8.49 0.49
C TYR A 78 -3.00 -7.51 1.18
N LEU A 79 -4.17 -7.23 0.59
CA LEU A 79 -5.18 -6.33 1.15
C LEU A 79 -6.40 -7.10 1.60
N ASP A 80 -7.14 -6.56 2.58
CA ASP A 80 -8.44 -7.11 2.94
C ASP A 80 -9.43 -6.83 1.79
N VAL A 81 -9.73 -7.88 1.04
CA VAL A 81 -10.56 -7.84 -0.16
C VAL A 81 -12.04 -7.57 0.13
N ASN A 82 -12.46 -7.72 1.38
CA ASN A 82 -13.83 -7.52 1.82
C ASN A 82 -14.10 -6.05 2.14
N LEU A 83 -13.04 -5.24 2.26
CA LEU A 83 -13.11 -3.83 2.62
C LEU A 83 -12.72 -2.92 1.43
N PRO A 84 -13.42 -1.80 1.23
CA PRO A 84 -12.98 -0.79 0.28
C PRO A 84 -11.66 -0.19 0.74
N MET A 85 -10.89 0.37 -0.21
CA MET A 85 -9.57 0.96 0.06
C MET A 85 -9.55 2.00 1.20
N SER A 86 -10.62 2.77 1.37
CA SER A 86 -10.74 3.77 2.45
C SER A 86 -10.94 3.18 3.84
N LYS A 87 -11.36 1.92 3.94
CA LYS A 87 -11.61 1.20 5.21
C LYS A 87 -10.51 0.18 5.54
N GLN A 88 -9.41 0.18 4.79
CA GLN A 88 -8.28 -0.69 5.09
C GLN A 88 -7.69 -0.30 6.46
N PRO A 89 -7.44 -1.26 7.36
CA PRO A 89 -6.96 -0.97 8.71
C PRO A 89 -5.53 -0.40 8.71
N ASN A 90 -4.71 -0.76 7.72
CA ASN A 90 -3.33 -0.33 7.64
C ASN A 90 -3.02 0.36 6.30
N LYS A 91 -2.87 1.69 6.34
CA LYS A 91 -2.53 2.49 5.16
C LYS A 91 -1.11 2.21 4.64
N LEU A 92 -0.18 1.79 5.50
CA LEU A 92 1.19 1.46 5.09
C LEU A 92 1.23 0.22 4.18
N MET A 93 0.27 -0.70 4.33
CA MET A 93 0.16 -1.86 3.43
C MET A 93 -0.19 -1.44 2.01
N ILE A 94 -0.94 -0.35 1.82
CA ILE A 94 -1.26 0.18 0.49
C ILE A 94 0.03 0.62 -0.22
N ASP A 95 0.89 1.38 0.46
CA ASP A 95 2.14 1.84 -0.13
C ASP A 95 3.13 0.68 -0.37
N GLN A 96 3.16 -0.33 0.51
CA GLN A 96 3.93 -1.55 0.26
C GLN A 96 3.44 -2.33 -0.97
N VAL A 97 2.13 -2.44 -1.15
CA VAL A 97 1.53 -3.05 -2.35
C VAL A 97 1.89 -2.25 -3.59
N VAL A 98 1.88 -0.92 -3.51
CA VAL A 98 2.31 -0.06 -4.62
C VAL A 98 3.77 -0.32 -5.00
N ILE A 99 4.67 -0.39 -4.02
CA ILE A 99 6.09 -0.69 -4.26
C ILE A 99 6.25 -2.07 -4.89
N LYS A 100 5.57 -3.11 -4.35
CA LYS A 100 5.60 -4.46 -4.92
C LYS A 100 5.06 -4.50 -6.35
N ALA A 101 3.96 -3.80 -6.62
CA ALA A 101 3.38 -3.70 -7.95
C ALA A 101 4.35 -3.06 -8.95
N GLN A 102 5.08 -2.02 -8.53
CA GLN A 102 6.10 -1.38 -9.36
C GLN A 102 7.34 -2.24 -9.58
N THR A 103 7.65 -3.15 -8.66
CA THR A 103 8.71 -4.15 -8.84
C THR A 103 8.29 -5.22 -9.86
N GLN A 104 7.04 -5.67 -9.82
CA GLN A 104 6.50 -6.68 -10.75
C GLN A 104 6.21 -6.10 -12.13
N PHE A 105 5.71 -4.86 -12.19
CA PHE A 105 5.35 -4.16 -13.41
C PHE A 105 6.05 -2.79 -13.45
N PRO A 106 7.30 -2.72 -13.96
CA PRO A 106 8.08 -1.49 -14.00
C PRO A 106 7.38 -0.31 -14.69
N LYS A 107 6.51 -0.59 -15.68
CA LYS A 107 5.67 0.42 -16.37
C LYS A 107 4.79 1.23 -15.42
N LEU A 108 4.47 0.71 -14.23
CA LEU A 108 3.68 1.43 -13.23
C LEU A 108 4.44 2.61 -12.60
N LYS A 109 5.76 2.69 -12.78
CA LYS A 109 6.59 3.82 -12.30
C LYS A 109 6.47 5.06 -13.17
N ASP A 110 5.98 4.90 -14.40
CA ASP A 110 5.84 6.00 -15.36
C ASP A 110 4.61 6.87 -15.06
N TYR A 111 3.71 6.41 -14.18
CA TYR A 111 2.49 7.12 -13.80
C TYR A 111 2.71 8.04 -12.59
N GLU A 112 2.28 9.28 -12.71
CA GLU A 112 2.47 10.30 -11.67
C GLU A 112 1.77 9.92 -10.35
N GLY A 113 2.45 10.11 -9.22
CA GLY A 113 1.85 9.88 -7.89
C GLY A 113 1.30 8.46 -7.68
N ASN A 114 1.73 7.50 -8.48
CA ASN A 114 1.27 6.11 -8.48
C ASN A 114 -0.26 5.99 -8.64
N TRP A 115 -0.91 6.95 -9.33
CA TRP A 115 -2.37 7.00 -9.45
C TRP A 115 -2.91 5.71 -10.06
N ALA A 116 -2.22 5.17 -11.05
CA ALA A 116 -2.64 4.02 -11.83
C ALA A 116 -2.78 2.76 -10.95
N THR A 117 -1.75 2.46 -10.16
CA THR A 117 -1.76 1.35 -9.20
C THR A 117 -2.84 1.54 -8.13
N ARG A 118 -2.95 2.76 -7.58
CA ARG A 118 -3.93 3.08 -6.53
C ARG A 118 -5.36 2.95 -7.02
N ASP A 119 -5.65 3.38 -8.25
CA ASP A 119 -6.97 3.30 -8.84
C ASP A 119 -7.34 1.87 -9.25
N ILE A 120 -6.38 1.08 -9.76
CA ILE A 120 -6.56 -0.37 -9.99
C ILE A 120 -6.98 -1.07 -8.69
N MET A 121 -6.23 -0.83 -7.61
CA MET A 121 -6.50 -1.41 -6.29
C MET A 121 -7.87 -0.97 -5.77
N ALA A 122 -8.18 0.33 -5.85
CA ALA A 122 -9.46 0.87 -5.41
C ALA A 122 -10.63 0.23 -6.17
N GLN A 123 -10.51 0.08 -7.49
CA GLN A 123 -11.54 -0.53 -8.33
C GLN A 123 -11.71 -2.02 -8.02
N TYR A 124 -10.61 -2.76 -7.86
CA TYR A 124 -10.65 -4.18 -7.52
C TYR A 124 -11.35 -4.41 -6.17
N LEU A 125 -10.91 -3.70 -5.12
CA LEU A 125 -11.49 -3.84 -3.77
C LEU A 125 -12.97 -3.42 -3.74
N ARG A 126 -13.33 -2.36 -4.47
CA ARG A 126 -14.73 -1.92 -4.57
C ARG A 126 -15.61 -2.99 -5.21
N ASN A 127 -15.17 -3.57 -6.33
CA ASN A 127 -15.96 -4.59 -7.04
C ASN A 127 -16.10 -5.86 -6.20
N ARG A 128 -15.03 -6.29 -5.52
CA ARG A 128 -15.05 -7.49 -4.69
C ARG A 128 -15.92 -7.35 -3.45
N SER A 129 -15.73 -6.28 -2.68
CA SER A 129 -16.57 -5.97 -1.51
C SER A 129 -18.05 -5.77 -1.87
N SER A 130 -18.34 -5.20 -3.04
CA SER A 130 -19.73 -5.08 -3.53
C SER A 130 -20.34 -6.44 -3.82
N ARG A 131 -19.58 -7.37 -4.44
CA ARG A 131 -20.05 -8.71 -4.77
C ARG A 131 -20.32 -9.53 -3.50
N GLU A 132 -19.46 -9.46 -2.51
CA GLU A 132 -19.65 -10.15 -1.23
C GLU A 132 -20.88 -9.63 -0.47
N ARG A 133 -21.12 -8.32 -0.50
CA ARG A 133 -22.35 -7.75 0.08
C ARG A 133 -23.61 -8.27 -0.62
N GLN A 134 -23.59 -8.39 -1.94
CA GLN A 134 -24.71 -8.97 -2.70
C GLN A 134 -24.97 -10.41 -2.30
N VAL A 135 -23.93 -11.25 -2.26
CA VAL A 135 -24.04 -12.65 -1.81
C VAL A 135 -24.59 -12.75 -0.38
N THR A 136 -24.14 -11.86 0.51
CA THR A 136 -24.62 -11.84 1.91
C THR A 136 -26.08 -11.39 2.01
N GLN A 137 -26.51 -10.46 1.16
CA GLN A 137 -27.91 -10.03 1.08
C GLN A 137 -28.81 -11.14 0.51
N GLU A 138 -28.38 -11.80 -0.57
CA GLU A 138 -29.07 -12.95 -1.17
C GLU A 138 -29.20 -14.10 -0.16
N ALA A 139 -28.13 -14.42 0.59
CA ALA A 139 -28.17 -15.44 1.63
C ALA A 139 -29.13 -15.08 2.79
N LYS A 140 -29.24 -13.81 3.16
CA LYS A 140 -30.21 -13.33 4.18
C LYS A 140 -31.65 -13.39 3.69
N ILE A 141 -31.88 -13.19 2.40
CA ILE A 141 -33.22 -13.34 1.79
C ILE A 141 -33.62 -14.82 1.77
N LEU A 142 -32.69 -15.73 1.46
CA LEU A 142 -32.94 -17.17 1.39
C LEU A 142 -33.03 -17.83 2.77
N PHE A 143 -32.33 -17.32 3.78
CA PHE A 143 -32.33 -17.85 5.15
C PHE A 143 -32.65 -16.77 6.18
N PRO A 144 -33.91 -16.34 6.31
CA PRO A 144 -34.30 -15.38 7.33
C PRO A 144 -34.15 -16.01 8.72
N VAL A 145 -33.14 -15.56 9.48
CA VAL A 145 -32.97 -15.94 10.89
C VAL A 145 -34.17 -15.40 11.69
N LYS A 146 -35.07 -16.30 12.12
CA LYS A 146 -36.18 -15.96 13.02
C LYS A 146 -35.60 -15.49 14.36
N LYS A 147 -35.65 -14.19 14.63
CA LYS A 147 -35.34 -13.63 15.95
C LYS A 147 -36.42 -14.11 16.94
N SER A 148 -36.15 -15.20 17.65
CA SER A 148 -36.97 -15.65 18.76
C SER A 148 -36.80 -14.68 19.94
N LYS A 149 -37.82 -13.86 20.19
CA LYS A 149 -38.00 -13.13 21.45
C LYS A 149 -38.32 -14.17 22.53
N ARG A 150 -37.33 -14.64 23.30
CA ARG A 150 -37.61 -15.27 24.59
C ARG A 150 -37.85 -14.15 25.61
N LYS A 151 -39.12 -13.96 25.95
CA LYS A 151 -39.58 -13.20 27.10
C LYS A 151 -39.18 -14.02 28.33
N VAL A 152 -38.32 -13.46 29.18
CA VAL A 152 -37.98 -14.05 30.49
C VAL A 152 -39.14 -13.66 31.41
N GLU A 153 -39.94 -14.63 31.82
CA GLU A 153 -40.90 -14.46 32.92
C GLU A 153 -40.13 -14.59 34.23
N GLU A 154 -40.09 -13.50 34.99
CA GLU A 154 -39.74 -13.48 36.40
C GLU A 154 -40.72 -14.39 37.16
N VAL A 155 -40.17 -15.36 37.89
CA VAL A 155 -40.93 -16.21 38.82
C VAL A 155 -40.83 -15.56 40.18
N ASP A 156 -41.96 -15.05 40.67
CA ASP A 156 -42.13 -14.54 42.04
C ASP A 156 -42.00 -15.71 43.04
N ASN A 157 -41.07 -15.56 43.99
CA ASN A 157 -40.97 -16.43 45.17
C ASN A 157 -41.96 -15.92 46.22
N GLU A 158 -43.07 -16.63 46.43
CA GLU A 158 -43.86 -16.53 47.66
C GLU A 158 -43.22 -17.43 48.73
N GLU A 159 -42.52 -16.80 49.68
CA GLU A 159 -42.33 -17.33 51.03
C GLU A 159 -43.64 -17.17 51.79
N VAL A 160 -44.22 -18.27 52.29
CA VAL A 160 -45.18 -18.23 53.40
C VAL A 160 -44.83 -19.34 54.38
N GLU A 161 -44.40 -18.85 55.55
CA GLU A 161 -44.29 -19.43 56.92
C GLU A 161 -44.60 -20.90 57.18
#